data_AF-A0A3C1XDP5-F1
#
_entry.id   AF-A0A3C1XDP5-F1
#
_cell.length_a   1.000
_cell.length_b   1.000
_cell.length_c   1.000
_cell.angle_alpha   90.00
_cell.angle_beta   90.00
_cell.angle_gamma   90.00
#
_symmetry.space_group_name_H-M   'P 1'
#
loop_
_entity.id
_entity.type
_entity.pdbx_description
1 polymer ?
#
loop_
_entity_poly.entity_id
_entity_poly.type
_entity_poly.pdbx_seq_one_letter_code
_entity_poly.pdbx_strand_id
1 'polypeptide(L)'
;MKTYSTLRAISYNDFENYPMIVEKRKESESSVFTGLFFQAFDTKQELLLKEEMELFFLVLPQTSLLKDKFNENSRQIDKLMNSLPEITKKNIFYHLLVEEIKASNDIEGVQSTRKEIRDAISVILEKSQEDKRFKSLVYQYMNFRKSKFSQITTI
;
A
#
# COMPACT_ATOMS: atom_id res chain seq x y z
N MET A 1 16.09 18.04 17.87
CA MET A 1 15.81 16.59 17.77
C MET A 1 16.68 16.05 16.64
N LYS A 2 17.46 14.98 16.83
CA LYS A 2 18.25 14.40 15.72
C LYS A 2 17.28 13.81 14.68
N THR A 3 17.44 14.17 13.42
CA THR A 3 16.63 13.66 12.32
C THR A 3 17.04 12.21 12.02
N TYR A 4 16.07 11.32 11.81
CA TYR A 4 16.38 9.94 11.45
C TYR A 4 16.89 9.86 10.01
N SER A 5 18.07 9.25 9.81
CA SER A 5 18.65 9.01 8.49
C SER A 5 18.33 7.60 8.00
N THR A 6 17.88 7.48 6.75
CA THR A 6 17.59 6.18 6.13
C THR A 6 18.88 5.38 5.93
N LEU A 7 18.77 4.04 5.94
CA LEU A 7 19.92 3.17 5.66
C LEU A 7 20.51 3.45 4.27
N ARG A 8 19.67 3.74 3.28
CA ARG A 8 20.11 4.17 1.94
C ARG A 8 20.94 5.45 1.98
N ALA A 9 20.53 6.47 2.73
CA ALA A 9 21.33 7.70 2.82
C ALA A 9 22.67 7.45 3.52
N ILE A 10 22.68 6.60 4.55
CA ILE A 10 23.90 6.24 5.28
C ILE A 10 24.86 5.43 4.40
N SER A 11 24.36 4.47 3.61
CA SER A 11 25.22 3.67 2.73
C SER A 11 25.99 4.50 1.71
N TYR A 12 25.47 5.68 1.32
CA TYR A 12 26.17 6.61 0.45
C TYR A 12 27.10 7.56 1.21
N ASN A 13 26.69 8.05 2.39
CA ASN A 13 27.40 9.12 3.10
C ASN A 13 28.46 8.62 4.10
N ASP A 14 28.31 7.40 4.62
CA ASP A 14 29.17 6.79 5.63
C ASP A 14 29.21 5.28 5.43
N PHE A 15 29.84 4.87 4.32
CA PHE A 15 29.92 3.47 3.92
C PHE A 15 30.70 2.61 4.91
N GLU A 16 31.75 3.15 5.53
CA GLU A 16 32.59 2.44 6.50
C GLU A 16 31.81 1.99 7.74
N ASN A 17 30.99 2.88 8.31
CA ASN A 17 30.18 2.55 9.49
C ASN A 17 28.84 1.91 9.15
N TYR A 18 28.45 1.87 7.87
CA TYR A 18 27.14 1.38 7.45
C TYR A 18 26.79 -0.02 7.99
N PRO A 19 27.66 -1.06 7.87
CA PRO A 19 27.35 -2.39 8.38
C PRO A 19 27.10 -2.41 9.90
N MET A 20 27.93 -1.71 10.67
CA MET A 20 27.76 -1.59 12.12
C MET A 20 26.42 -0.92 12.49
N ILE A 21 26.01 0.11 11.72
CA ILE A 21 24.75 0.81 11.95
C ILE A 21 23.55 -0.11 11.63
N VAL A 22 23.64 -0.92 10.58
CA VAL A 22 22.58 -1.90 10.24
C VAL A 22 22.38 -2.87 11.39
N GLU A 23 23.45 -3.50 11.89
CA GLU A 23 23.35 -4.48 12.98
C GLU A 23 22.84 -3.82 14.27
N LYS A 24 23.37 -2.66 14.64
CA LYS A 24 22.86 -1.90 15.79
C LYS A 24 21.38 -1.56 15.67
N ARG A 25 20.90 -1.29 14.45
CA ARG A 25 19.47 -1.05 14.22
C ARG A 25 18.69 -2.33 14.41
N LYS A 26 19.09 -3.45 13.81
CA LYS A 26 18.42 -4.75 13.99
C LYS A 26 18.30 -5.15 15.46
N GLU A 27 19.37 -4.98 16.24
CA GLU A 27 19.42 -5.33 17.68
C GLU A 27 18.72 -4.32 18.61
N SER A 28 18.25 -3.19 18.08
CA SER A 28 17.54 -2.19 18.87
C SER A 28 16.23 -2.74 19.44
N GLU A 29 15.91 -2.39 20.68
CA GLU A 29 14.61 -2.67 21.32
C GLU A 29 13.40 -2.12 20.54
N SER A 30 13.62 -1.14 19.66
CA SER A 30 12.58 -0.57 18.81
C SER A 30 12.41 -1.30 17.46
N SER A 31 13.17 -2.37 17.22
CA SER A 31 13.08 -3.16 16.00
C SER A 31 11.89 -4.10 16.03
N VAL A 32 11.18 -4.12 14.92
CA VAL A 32 10.11 -5.06 14.66
C VAL A 32 10.46 -5.84 13.39
N PHE A 33 10.56 -7.14 13.56
CA PHE A 33 10.73 -8.12 12.50
C PHE A 33 9.34 -8.60 12.05
N THR A 34 9.12 -8.63 10.74
CA THR A 34 7.77 -8.74 10.17
C THR A 34 7.29 -10.17 9.91
N GLY A 35 8.18 -11.17 10.01
CA GLY A 35 7.94 -12.54 9.55
C GLY A 35 7.97 -12.71 8.03
N LEU A 36 8.24 -11.64 7.27
CA LEU A 36 8.36 -11.66 5.82
C LEU A 36 9.83 -11.72 5.42
N PHE A 37 10.16 -12.69 4.57
CA PHE A 37 11.52 -12.93 4.11
C PHE A 37 11.68 -12.54 2.63
N PHE A 38 12.87 -12.08 2.28
CA PHE A 38 13.22 -11.78 0.90
C PHE A 38 14.66 -12.22 0.60
N GLN A 39 14.92 -12.57 -0.65
CA GLN A 39 16.26 -12.76 -1.17
C GLN A 39 16.67 -11.45 -1.86
N ALA A 40 17.76 -10.84 -1.39
CA ALA A 40 18.25 -9.63 -2.02
C ALA A 40 18.75 -9.93 -3.45
N PHE A 41 18.49 -9.00 -4.37
CA PHE A 41 18.98 -9.08 -5.73
C PHE A 41 20.26 -8.24 -5.87
N ASP A 42 21.36 -8.87 -6.27
CA ASP A 42 22.58 -8.16 -6.63
C ASP A 42 22.45 -7.63 -8.06
N THR A 43 22.26 -6.32 -8.19
CA THR A 43 22.11 -5.66 -9.48
C THR A 43 23.37 -5.71 -10.34
N LYS A 44 24.57 -5.89 -9.75
CA LYS A 44 25.83 -5.97 -10.50
C LYS A 44 26.07 -7.36 -11.08
N GLN A 45 25.67 -8.39 -10.35
CA GLN A 45 25.84 -9.79 -10.75
C GLN A 45 24.58 -10.40 -11.39
N GLU A 46 23.49 -9.63 -11.43
CA GLU A 46 22.18 -10.02 -11.96
C GLU A 46 21.65 -11.33 -11.37
N LEU A 47 21.89 -11.55 -10.07
CA LEU A 47 21.50 -12.77 -9.37
C LEU A 47 20.86 -12.51 -8.02
N LEU A 48 20.02 -13.45 -7.59
CA LEU A 48 19.50 -13.50 -6.23
C LEU A 48 20.60 -14.02 -5.30
N LEU A 49 20.83 -13.29 -4.22
CA LEU A 49 21.69 -13.74 -3.14
C LEU A 49 21.04 -14.96 -2.47
N LYS A 50 21.87 -15.93 -2.09
CA LYS A 50 21.41 -17.18 -1.46
C LYS A 50 20.84 -16.98 -0.06
N GLU A 51 21.21 -15.89 0.59
CA GLU A 51 20.80 -15.59 1.96
C GLU A 51 19.42 -14.92 1.96
N GLU A 52 18.50 -15.53 2.70
CA GLU A 52 17.21 -14.93 3.00
C GLU A 52 17.33 -13.99 4.18
N MET A 53 16.79 -12.78 4.01
CA MET A 53 16.77 -11.78 5.06
C MET A 53 15.32 -11.50 5.45
N GLU A 54 15.10 -11.35 6.75
CA GLU A 54 13.81 -10.92 7.27
C GLU A 54 13.68 -9.39 7.13
N LEU A 55 12.53 -8.94 6.65
CA LEU A 55 12.18 -7.52 6.64
C LEU A 55 11.96 -7.04 8.08
N PHE A 56 12.66 -5.95 8.42
CA PHE A 56 12.51 -5.28 9.71
C PHE A 56 12.31 -3.78 9.52
N PHE A 57 11.72 -3.15 10.54
CA PHE A 57 11.63 -1.70 10.63
C PHE A 57 11.81 -1.24 12.07
N LEU A 58 12.13 0.04 12.23
CA LEU A 58 12.22 0.67 13.55
C LEU A 58 10.95 1.43 13.87
N VAL A 59 10.42 1.21 15.07
CA VAL A 59 9.36 2.04 15.63
C VAL A 59 9.98 3.34 16.13
N LEU A 60 9.87 4.39 15.31
CA LEU A 60 10.36 5.72 15.65
C LEU A 60 9.24 6.51 16.35
N PRO A 61 9.58 7.45 17.26
CA PRO A 61 8.58 8.32 17.88
C PRO A 61 7.73 9.06 16.84
N GLN A 62 8.34 9.51 15.73
CA GLN A 62 7.63 10.17 14.63
C GLN A 62 6.63 9.24 13.94
N THR A 63 6.99 7.97 13.72
CA THR A 63 6.08 7.00 13.11
C THR A 63 4.91 6.65 14.03
N SER A 64 5.15 6.58 15.35
CA SER A 64 4.09 6.36 16.33
C SER A 64 3.09 7.52 16.37
N LEU A 65 3.58 8.77 16.37
CA LEU A 65 2.72 9.96 16.31
C LEU A 65 1.87 10.00 15.03
N LEU A 66 2.48 9.66 13.89
CA LEU A 66 1.75 9.59 12.62
C LEU A 66 0.68 8.48 12.63
N LYS A 67 0.99 7.32 13.23
CA LYS A 67 0.04 6.22 13.41
C LYS A 67 -1.14 6.64 14.28
N ASP A 68 -0.90 7.36 15.38
CA ASP A 68 -1.97 7.82 16.26
C ASP A 68 -2.89 8.81 15.54
N LYS A 69 -2.32 9.77 14.82
CA LYS A 69 -3.07 10.71 13.98
C LYS A 69 -3.84 10.00 12.86
N PHE A 70 -3.23 9.02 12.22
CA PHE A 70 -3.90 8.19 11.21
C PHE A 70 -5.13 7.50 11.81
N ASN A 71 -4.98 6.82 12.95
CA ASN A 71 -6.08 6.12 13.61
C ASN A 71 -7.18 7.07 14.07
N GLU A 72 -6.83 8.26 14.54
CA GLU A 72 -7.82 9.28 14.91
C GLU A 72 -8.63 9.72 13.69
N ASN A 73 -7.96 10.05 12.59
CA ASN A 73 -8.63 10.43 11.34
C ASN A 73 -9.51 9.30 10.80
N SER A 74 -9.04 8.04 10.82
CA SER A 74 -9.84 6.88 10.42
C SER A 74 -11.12 6.77 11.25
N ARG A 75 -11.03 6.89 12.58
CA ARG A 75 -12.22 6.86 13.45
C ARG A 75 -13.19 8.00 13.14
N GLN A 76 -12.69 9.20 12.84
CA GLN A 76 -13.54 10.32 12.46
C GLN A 76 -14.24 10.07 11.12
N ILE A 77 -13.52 9.55 10.12
CA ILE A 77 -14.09 9.15 8.82
C ILE A 77 -15.17 8.09 9.02
N ASP A 78 -14.91 7.04 9.81
CA ASP A 78 -15.88 5.99 10.09
C ASP A 78 -17.14 6.54 10.75
N LYS A 79 -16.99 7.45 11.74
CA LYS A 79 -18.13 8.10 12.39
C LYS A 79 -18.97 8.91 11.40
N LEU A 80 -18.32 9.69 10.53
CA LEU A 80 -19.01 10.48 9.50
C LEU A 80 -19.67 9.59 8.45
N MET A 81 -18.99 8.54 8.00
CA MET A 81 -19.55 7.58 7.05
C MET A 81 -20.77 6.89 7.65
N ASN A 82 -20.71 6.48 8.92
CA ASN A 82 -21.80 5.78 9.59
C ASN A 82 -23.06 6.64 9.79
N SER A 83 -22.95 7.97 9.83
CA SER A 83 -24.12 8.86 9.91
C SER A 83 -24.82 9.08 8.57
N LEU A 84 -24.21 8.66 7.45
CA LEU A 84 -24.78 8.84 6.12
C LEU A 84 -25.79 7.73 5.76
N PRO A 85 -26.81 8.05 4.94
CA PRO A 85 -27.67 7.03 4.34
C PRO A 85 -26.87 6.04 3.47
N GLU A 86 -27.35 4.79 3.40
CA GLU A 86 -26.68 3.72 2.62
C GLU A 86 -26.47 4.07 1.14
N ILE A 87 -27.44 4.78 0.53
CA ILE A 87 -27.30 5.23 -0.86
C ILE A 87 -26.12 6.18 -1.04
N THR A 88 -25.90 7.08 -0.06
CA THR A 88 -24.79 8.04 -0.08
C THR A 88 -23.45 7.33 0.13
N LYS A 89 -23.38 6.38 1.08
CA LYS A 89 -22.19 5.55 1.30
C LYS A 89 -21.78 4.83 0.00
N LYS A 90 -22.74 4.25 -0.71
CA LYS A 90 -22.52 3.55 -1.98
C LYS A 90 -21.99 4.50 -3.08
N ASN A 91 -22.55 5.70 -3.19
CA ASN A 91 -22.09 6.70 -4.16
C ASN A 91 -20.67 7.20 -3.84
N ILE A 92 -20.36 7.47 -2.58
CA ILE A 92 -19.01 7.84 -2.12
C ILE A 92 -18.02 6.73 -2.47
N PHE A 93 -18.36 5.47 -2.21
CA PHE A 93 -17.51 4.33 -2.55
C PHE A 93 -17.16 4.29 -4.04
N TYR A 94 -18.13 4.41 -4.96
CA TYR A 94 -17.82 4.39 -6.39
C TYR A 94 -17.05 5.62 -6.84
N HIS A 95 -17.30 6.78 -6.23
CA HIS A 95 -16.52 7.97 -6.50
C HIS A 95 -15.05 7.76 -6.11
N LEU A 96 -14.78 7.29 -4.88
CA LEU A 96 -13.43 6.99 -4.40
C LEU A 96 -12.76 5.92 -5.26
N LEU A 97 -13.49 4.88 -5.67
CA LEU A 97 -12.97 3.84 -6.56
C LEU A 97 -12.52 4.40 -7.91
N VAL A 98 -13.29 5.33 -8.49
CA VAL A 98 -12.93 5.99 -9.75
C VAL A 98 -11.67 6.83 -9.58
N GLU A 99 -11.59 7.61 -8.50
CA GLU A 99 -10.41 8.45 -8.25
C GLU A 99 -9.16 7.60 -7.95
N GLU A 100 -9.30 6.50 -7.20
CA GLU A 100 -8.20 5.59 -6.89
C GLU A 100 -7.63 4.93 -8.14
N ILE A 101 -8.50 4.34 -8.99
CA ILE A 101 -8.06 3.71 -10.24
C ILE A 101 -7.43 4.73 -11.17
N LYS A 102 -7.98 5.95 -11.23
CA LYS A 102 -7.43 7.03 -12.06
C LYS A 102 -6.04 7.44 -11.57
N ALA A 103 -5.87 7.65 -10.26
CA ALA A 103 -4.60 8.03 -9.66
C ALA A 103 -3.53 6.94 -9.81
N SER A 104 -3.89 5.67 -9.56
CA SER A 104 -2.98 4.53 -9.77
C SER A 104 -2.55 4.42 -11.23
N ASN A 105 -3.48 4.52 -12.18
CA ASN A 105 -3.15 4.51 -13.60
C ASN A 105 -2.24 5.69 -14.01
N ASP A 106 -2.44 6.88 -13.44
CA ASP A 106 -1.60 8.04 -13.73
C ASP A 106 -0.15 7.85 -13.23
N ILE A 107 0.03 7.19 -12.08
CA ILE A 107 1.35 6.81 -11.56
C ILE A 107 2.04 5.82 -12.52
N GLU A 108 1.29 4.84 -13.02
CA GLU A 108 1.80 3.81 -13.94
C GLU A 108 1.88 4.28 -15.41
N GLY A 109 1.53 5.54 -15.71
CA GLY A 109 1.55 6.09 -17.07
C GLY A 109 0.44 5.56 -17.99
N VAL A 110 -0.59 4.91 -17.44
CA VAL A 110 -1.72 4.37 -18.18
C VAL A 110 -2.76 5.47 -18.42
N GLN A 111 -2.92 5.89 -19.68
CA GLN A 111 -3.96 6.85 -20.03
C GLN A 111 -5.35 6.30 -19.73
N SER A 112 -6.05 6.94 -18.80
CA SER A 112 -7.41 6.58 -18.38
C SER A 112 -8.22 7.83 -18.08
N THR A 113 -9.51 7.78 -18.35
CA THR A 113 -10.47 8.83 -18.00
C THR A 113 -11.43 8.35 -16.92
N ARG A 114 -11.93 9.29 -16.10
CA ARG A 114 -12.99 8.99 -15.11
C ARG A 114 -14.24 8.40 -15.77
N LYS A 115 -14.54 8.79 -17.02
CA LYS A 115 -15.67 8.26 -17.78
C LYS A 115 -15.48 6.78 -18.10
N GLU A 116 -14.35 6.38 -18.67
CA GLU A 116 -14.06 4.98 -18.97
C GLU A 116 -14.19 4.08 -17.72
N ILE A 117 -13.68 4.55 -16.58
CA ILE A 117 -13.76 3.79 -15.32
C ILE A 117 -15.21 3.70 -14.82
N ARG A 118 -15.99 4.80 -14.91
CA ARG A 118 -17.42 4.78 -14.56
C ARG A 118 -18.22 3.85 -15.46
N ASP A 119 -17.98 3.88 -16.76
CA ASP A 119 -18.65 3.00 -17.72
C ASP A 119 -18.35 1.52 -17.40
N ALA A 120 -17.12 1.20 -17.02
CA ALA A 120 -16.74 -0.14 -16.55
C ALA A 120 -17.45 -0.55 -15.24
N ILE A 121 -17.62 0.37 -14.29
CA ILE A 121 -18.40 0.14 -13.07
C ILE A 121 -19.87 -0.16 -13.42
N SER A 122 -20.48 0.63 -14.31
CA SER A 122 -21.88 0.42 -14.73
C SER A 122 -22.09 -0.95 -15.35
N VAL A 123 -21.20 -1.39 -16.24
CA VAL A 123 -21.26 -2.73 -16.85
C VAL A 123 -21.26 -3.84 -15.79
N ILE A 124 -20.44 -3.71 -14.74
CA ILE A 124 -20.39 -4.71 -13.66
C ILE A 124 -21.66 -4.69 -12.81
N LEU A 125 -22.20 -3.49 -12.52
CA LEU A 125 -23.42 -3.33 -11.71
C LEU A 125 -24.66 -3.84 -12.42
N GLU A 126 -24.76 -3.58 -13.73
CA GLU A 126 -25.87 -3.99 -14.59
C GLU A 126 -25.74 -5.46 -15.04
N LYS A 127 -24.63 -6.13 -14.70
CA LYS A 127 -24.28 -7.48 -15.18
C LYS A 127 -24.30 -7.57 -16.72
N SER A 128 -23.93 -6.48 -17.38
CA SER A 128 -23.87 -6.40 -18.82
C SER A 128 -22.73 -7.27 -19.37
N GLN A 129 -22.98 -7.87 -20.52
CA GLN A 129 -21.98 -8.63 -21.28
C GLN A 129 -21.07 -7.73 -22.10
N GLU A 130 -21.31 -6.42 -22.12
CA GLU A 130 -20.43 -5.45 -22.79
C GLU A 130 -18.98 -5.58 -22.28
N ASP A 131 -18.05 -5.57 -23.22
CA ASP A 131 -16.63 -5.46 -22.90
C ASP A 131 -16.22 -4.00 -22.91
N LYS A 132 -15.85 -3.49 -21.73
CA LYS A 132 -15.35 -2.13 -21.55
C LYS A 132 -13.94 -2.20 -21.02
N ARG A 133 -13.11 -1.28 -21.51
CA ARG A 133 -11.77 -1.06 -20.97
C ARG A 133 -11.85 -0.88 -19.45
N PHE A 134 -10.91 -1.47 -18.73
CA PHE A 134 -10.86 -1.50 -17.26
C PHE A 134 -11.92 -2.35 -16.54
N LYS A 135 -12.81 -3.08 -17.24
CA LYS A 135 -13.80 -3.99 -16.61
C LYS A 135 -13.14 -4.97 -15.64
N SER A 136 -12.08 -5.66 -16.05
CA SER A 136 -11.38 -6.63 -15.18
C SER A 136 -10.75 -5.97 -13.95
N LEU A 137 -10.16 -4.78 -14.11
CA LEU A 137 -9.54 -4.02 -13.03
C LEU A 137 -10.60 -3.57 -12.01
N VAL A 138 -11.67 -2.92 -12.47
CA VAL A 138 -12.78 -2.52 -11.61
C VAL A 138 -13.39 -3.73 -10.90
N TYR A 139 -13.53 -4.86 -11.59
CA TYR A 139 -14.05 -6.10 -11.00
C TYR A 139 -13.20 -6.59 -9.82
N GLN A 140 -11.87 -6.55 -9.94
CA GLN A 140 -10.96 -6.90 -8.84
C GLN A 140 -11.17 -5.97 -7.64
N TYR A 141 -11.18 -4.64 -7.86
CA TYR A 141 -11.39 -3.67 -6.79
C TYR A 141 -12.75 -3.82 -6.09
N MET A 142 -13.82 -4.07 -6.84
CA MET A 142 -15.16 -4.29 -6.26
C MET A 142 -15.23 -5.56 -5.40
N ASN A 143 -14.40 -6.55 -5.67
CA ASN A 143 -14.36 -7.79 -4.89
C ASN A 143 -13.54 -7.68 -3.60
N PHE A 144 -12.61 -6.71 -3.48
CA PHE A 144 -11.98 -6.41 -2.19
C PHE A 144 -13.01 -6.03 -1.13
N ARG A 145 -14.04 -5.26 -1.50
CA ARG A 145 -15.17 -4.94 -0.61
C ARG A 145 -15.89 -6.19 -0.10
N LYS A 146 -15.97 -7.26 -0.90
CA LYS A 146 -16.64 -8.51 -0.52
C LYS A 146 -15.76 -9.40 0.35
N SER A 147 -14.59 -8.91 0.77
CA SER A 147 -13.57 -9.65 1.51
C SER A 147 -13.10 -10.94 0.83
N LYS A 148 -13.35 -11.08 -0.48
CA LYS A 148 -12.98 -12.29 -1.24
C LYS A 148 -11.45 -12.44 -1.42
N PHE A 149 -10.69 -11.39 -1.14
CA PHE A 149 -9.23 -11.34 -1.28
C PHE A 149 -8.54 -10.73 -0.04
N SER A 150 -9.23 -10.67 1.11
CA SER A 150 -8.72 -10.00 2.32
C SER A 150 -7.76 -10.84 3.16
N GLN A 151 -7.49 -12.08 2.74
CA GLN A 151 -6.64 -13.00 3.47
C GLN A 151 -5.61 -13.60 2.52
N ILE A 152 -4.34 -13.46 2.87
CA ILE A 152 -3.28 -14.31 2.32
C ILE A 152 -3.46 -15.66 3.01
N THR A 153 -4.20 -16.57 2.38
CA THR A 153 -4.52 -17.89 2.96
C THR A 153 -3.40 -18.91 2.83
N THR A 154 -2.33 -18.56 2.10
CA THR A 154 -1.19 -19.45 1.87
C THR A 154 0.08 -18.61 1.79
N ILE A 155 1.06 -18.97 2.63
CA ILE A 155 2.48 -18.61 2.49
C ILE A 155 3.19 -19.87 2.02
#